data_AF-A0A965JGU6-F1
#
_entry.id   AF-A0A965JGU6-F1
#
_cell.length_a   1.000
_cell.length_b   1.000
_cell.length_c   1.000
_cell.angle_alpha   90.00
_cell.angle_beta   90.00
_cell.angle_gamma   90.00
#
_symmetry.space_group_name_H-M   'P 1'
#
loop_
_entity.id
_entity.type
_entity.pdbx_description
1 polymer ?
#
loop_
_entity_poly.entity_id
_entity_poly.type
_entity_poly.pdbx_seq_one_letter_code
_entity_poly.pdbx_strand_id
1 'polypeptide(L)'
;EGALAELLSAVRAALPPSGPPVFLKVAPDLEPADIEAIARLSMGQVDALIISNTTISRPPLQSPHAGETGGLSGAPLKALAQQRMADFARATGGGLPLIGVGGIASAEDAYARIRAGASLIQLYSALVYEGPGLVRRINRGLAALLRRDGFTSITDAVGVDIR
;
A
#
# COMPACT_ATOMS: atom_id res chain seq x y z
N GLU A 1 -7.09 -15.01 -14.27
CA GLU A 1 -7.07 -15.66 -12.93
C GLU A 1 -6.09 -16.83 -12.83
N GLY A 2 -6.08 -17.79 -13.78
CA GLY A 2 -5.25 -19.01 -13.68
C GLY A 2 -3.75 -18.80 -13.43
N ALA A 3 -3.11 -17.86 -14.15
CA ALA A 3 -1.66 -17.64 -14.02
C ALA A 3 -1.24 -17.13 -12.62
N LEU A 4 -2.04 -16.29 -11.96
CA LEU A 4 -1.72 -15.81 -10.61
C LEU A 4 -1.87 -16.95 -9.58
N ALA A 5 -2.94 -17.73 -9.68
CA ALA A 5 -3.16 -18.86 -8.79
C ALA A 5 -2.04 -19.91 -8.91
N GLU A 6 -1.63 -20.22 -10.13
CA GLU A 6 -0.52 -21.13 -10.40
C GLU A 6 0.79 -20.61 -9.82
N LEU A 7 1.09 -19.33 -10.02
CA LEU A 7 2.29 -18.69 -9.46
C LEU A 7 2.31 -18.76 -7.93
N LEU A 8 1.21 -18.39 -7.26
CA LEU A 8 1.15 -18.39 -5.80
C LEU A 8 1.30 -19.80 -5.23
N SER A 9 0.65 -20.79 -5.87
CA SER A 9 0.78 -22.21 -5.50
C SER A 9 2.23 -22.69 -5.65
N ALA A 10 2.88 -22.36 -6.76
CA ALA A 10 4.28 -22.74 -7.01
C ALA A 10 5.23 -22.09 -5.99
N VAL A 11 5.02 -20.81 -5.65
CA VAL A 11 5.80 -20.11 -4.60
C VAL A 11 5.62 -20.81 -3.26
N ARG A 12 4.39 -21.17 -2.88
CA ARG A 12 4.13 -21.86 -1.61
C ARG A 12 4.74 -23.26 -1.56
N ALA A 13 4.66 -24.02 -2.64
CA ALA A 13 5.28 -25.34 -2.73
C ALA A 13 6.81 -25.28 -2.63
N ALA A 14 7.43 -24.18 -3.05
CA ALA A 14 8.87 -23.98 -2.98
C ALA A 14 9.36 -23.52 -1.59
N LEU A 15 8.47 -23.10 -0.68
CA LEU A 15 8.87 -22.64 0.65
C LEU A 15 9.09 -23.81 1.61
N PRO A 16 10.11 -23.73 2.49
CA PRO A 16 10.21 -24.64 3.61
C PRO A 16 9.08 -24.39 4.63
N PRO A 17 8.75 -25.37 5.50
CA PRO A 17 7.68 -25.24 6.50
C PRO A 17 7.77 -24.01 7.44
N SER A 18 8.98 -23.49 7.64
CA SER A 18 9.28 -22.29 8.42
C SER A 18 9.98 -21.22 7.57
N GLY A 19 9.54 -21.08 6.32
CA GLY A 19 10.05 -20.08 5.37
C GLY A 19 9.63 -18.65 5.71
N PRO A 20 10.23 -17.65 5.04
CA PRO A 20 9.85 -16.25 5.23
C PRO A 20 8.41 -16.00 4.78
N PRO A 21 7.76 -14.93 5.29
CA PRO A 21 6.45 -14.53 4.81
C PRO A 21 6.51 -14.13 3.32
N VAL A 22 5.46 -14.47 2.58
CA VAL A 22 5.29 -14.11 1.18
C VAL A 22 4.31 -12.96 1.06
N PHE A 23 4.73 -11.88 0.42
CA PHE A 23 3.85 -10.76 0.11
C PHE A 23 3.69 -10.61 -1.40
N LEU A 24 2.46 -10.32 -1.85
CA LEU A 24 2.19 -9.97 -3.25
C LEU A 24 2.10 -8.44 -3.39
N LYS A 25 2.91 -7.88 -4.28
CA LYS A 25 2.88 -6.45 -4.61
C LYS A 25 2.11 -6.22 -5.91
N VAL A 26 1.13 -5.33 -5.86
CA VAL A 26 0.22 -5.05 -6.97
C VAL A 26 0.49 -3.70 -7.62
N ALA A 27 0.20 -3.59 -8.91
CA ALA A 27 0.14 -2.30 -9.60
C ALA A 27 -1.12 -1.52 -9.17
N PRO A 28 -1.12 -0.18 -9.23
CA PRO A 28 -2.31 0.62 -8.94
C PRO A 28 -3.30 0.70 -10.11
N ASP A 29 -2.84 0.47 -11.34
CA ASP A 29 -3.63 0.57 -12.56
C ASP A 29 -4.39 -0.75 -12.80
N LEU A 30 -5.40 -1.00 -11.97
CA LEU A 30 -6.25 -2.19 -11.99
C LEU A 30 -7.73 -1.80 -12.14
N GLU A 31 -8.48 -2.64 -12.85
CA GLU A 31 -9.94 -2.54 -12.85
C GLU A 31 -10.53 -3.08 -11.54
N PRO A 32 -11.74 -2.66 -11.13
CA PRO A 32 -12.36 -3.14 -9.89
C PRO A 32 -12.45 -4.67 -9.81
N ALA A 33 -12.79 -5.35 -10.92
CA ALA A 33 -12.87 -6.80 -10.98
C ALA A 33 -11.51 -7.48 -10.74
N ASP A 34 -10.41 -6.86 -11.18
CA ASP A 34 -9.05 -7.38 -10.93
C ASP A 34 -8.71 -7.30 -9.44
N ILE A 35 -9.10 -6.21 -8.76
CA ILE A 35 -8.89 -6.03 -7.32
C ILE A 35 -9.61 -7.14 -6.53
N GLU A 36 -10.88 -7.40 -6.84
CA GLU A 36 -11.65 -8.46 -6.21
C GLU A 36 -11.04 -9.85 -6.46
N ALA A 37 -10.65 -10.13 -7.71
CA ALA A 37 -10.02 -11.38 -8.07
C ALA A 37 -8.68 -11.58 -7.35
N ILE A 38 -7.81 -10.56 -7.33
CA ILE A 38 -6.52 -10.62 -6.63
C ILE A 38 -6.73 -10.81 -5.13
N ALA A 39 -7.64 -10.06 -4.51
CA ALA A 39 -7.94 -10.21 -3.08
C ALA A 39 -8.37 -11.64 -2.77
N ARG A 40 -9.33 -12.19 -3.53
CA ARG A 40 -9.83 -13.57 -3.37
C ARG A 40 -8.72 -14.61 -3.53
N LEU A 41 -7.91 -14.50 -4.59
CA LEU A 41 -6.83 -15.46 -4.87
C LEU A 41 -5.67 -15.38 -3.87
N SER A 42 -5.51 -14.23 -3.20
CA SER A 42 -4.44 -13.99 -2.23
C SER A 42 -4.75 -14.56 -0.85
N MET A 43 -6.03 -14.73 -0.51
CA MET A 43 -6.47 -15.28 0.78
C MET A 43 -5.91 -16.69 1.00
N GLY A 44 -5.15 -16.88 2.08
CA GLY A 44 -4.50 -18.16 2.41
C GLY A 44 -3.32 -18.53 1.53
N GLN A 45 -3.01 -17.73 0.50
CA GLN A 45 -1.88 -17.95 -0.42
C GLN A 45 -0.72 -16.99 -0.17
N VAL A 46 -0.98 -15.80 0.37
CA VAL A 46 0.05 -14.84 0.79
C VAL A 46 -0.19 -14.35 2.21
N ASP A 47 0.85 -13.83 2.85
CA ASP A 47 0.81 -13.33 4.23
C ASP A 47 0.41 -11.85 4.31
N ALA A 48 0.57 -11.10 3.21
CA ALA A 48 0.12 -9.71 3.07
C ALA A 48 0.07 -9.24 1.60
N LEU A 49 -0.64 -8.13 1.35
CA LEU A 49 -0.58 -7.39 0.09
C LEU A 49 0.18 -6.07 0.23
N ILE A 50 0.99 -5.73 -0.77
CA ILE A 50 1.66 -4.43 -0.88
C ILE A 50 0.98 -3.59 -1.95
N ILE A 51 0.42 -2.45 -1.55
CA ILE A 51 -0.43 -1.58 -2.37
C ILE A 51 0.14 -0.15 -2.35
N SER A 52 0.81 0.35 -3.38
CA SER A 52 1.02 -0.27 -4.71
C SER A 52 2.43 -0.03 -5.25
N ASN A 53 2.69 -0.56 -6.45
CA ASN A 53 3.80 -0.15 -7.29
C ASN A 53 3.53 1.24 -7.95
N THR A 54 4.42 1.65 -8.85
CA THR A 54 4.28 2.85 -9.69
C THR A 54 3.05 2.79 -10.61
N THR A 55 2.57 3.94 -11.06
CA THR A 55 1.46 4.04 -12.02
C THR A 55 1.94 4.37 -13.42
N ILE A 56 1.26 3.86 -14.44
CA ILE A 56 1.42 4.33 -15.83
C ILE A 56 0.55 5.54 -16.16
N SER A 57 -0.40 5.89 -15.29
CA SER A 57 -1.20 7.11 -15.42
C SER A 57 -0.29 8.35 -15.42
N ARG A 58 -0.68 9.34 -16.22
CA ARG A 58 0.05 10.61 -16.38
C ARG A 58 -0.90 11.78 -16.06
N PRO A 59 -1.04 12.15 -14.78
CA PRO A 59 -1.73 13.39 -14.44
C PRO A 59 -0.96 14.59 -15.01
N PRO A 60 -1.53 15.80 -15.06
CA PRO A 60 -0.80 16.99 -15.48
C PRO A 60 0.48 17.18 -14.64
N LEU A 61 1.66 17.06 -15.28
CA LEU A 61 2.97 17.22 -14.66
C LEU A 61 3.64 18.50 -15.15
N GLN A 62 4.39 19.17 -14.27
CA GLN A 62 5.11 20.41 -14.60
C GLN A 62 6.51 20.17 -15.17
N SER A 63 7.04 18.95 -15.05
CA SER A 63 8.40 18.60 -15.48
C SER A 63 8.51 18.61 -17.01
N PRO A 64 9.64 19.07 -17.60
CA PRO A 64 9.89 18.86 -19.03
C PRO A 64 9.95 17.36 -19.41
N HIS A 65 10.16 16.47 -18.44
CA HIS A 65 10.13 15.01 -18.59
C HIS A 65 8.72 14.41 -18.45
N ALA A 66 7.66 15.23 -18.43
CA ALA A 66 6.29 14.76 -18.23
C ALA A 66 5.83 13.66 -19.22
N GLY A 67 6.41 13.65 -20.42
CA GLY A 67 6.11 12.69 -21.49
C GLY A 67 6.90 11.38 -21.45
N GLU A 68 7.79 11.18 -20.46
CA GLU A 68 8.57 9.94 -20.38
C GLU A 68 7.68 8.72 -20.11
N THR A 69 8.08 7.58 -20.69
CA THR A 69 7.42 6.28 -20.50
C THR A 69 7.82 5.63 -19.18
N GLY A 70 7.18 4.53 -18.80
CA GLY A 70 7.49 3.80 -17.56
C GLY A 70 6.61 4.18 -16.37
N GLY A 71 7.06 3.83 -15.16
CA GLY A 71 6.28 4.00 -13.93
C GLY A 71 6.51 5.34 -13.24
N LEU A 72 5.43 6.05 -12.90
CA LEU A 72 5.46 7.28 -12.09
C LEU A 72 5.23 6.97 -10.60
N SER A 73 6.02 7.62 -9.74
CA SER A 73 5.99 7.46 -8.28
C SER A 73 5.80 8.81 -7.58
N GLY A 74 5.81 8.81 -6.24
CA GLY A 74 5.79 10.06 -5.45
C GLY A 74 4.43 10.73 -5.41
N ALA A 75 4.41 12.06 -5.25
CA ALA A 75 3.20 12.84 -5.05
C ALA A 75 2.11 12.62 -6.12
N PRO A 76 2.43 12.52 -7.43
CA PRO A 76 1.43 12.22 -8.46
C PRO A 76 0.66 10.90 -8.27
N LEU A 77 1.27 9.91 -7.61
CA LEU A 77 0.66 8.60 -7.33
C LEU A 77 -0.22 8.63 -6.06
N LYS A 78 -0.09 9.65 -5.19
CA LYS A 78 -0.68 9.65 -3.84
C LYS A 78 -2.18 9.37 -3.84
N ALA A 79 -2.95 10.07 -4.67
CA ALA A 79 -4.41 9.94 -4.68
C ALA A 79 -4.86 8.54 -5.14
N LEU A 80 -4.29 8.06 -6.24
CA LEU A 80 -4.60 6.73 -6.78
C LEU A 80 -4.21 5.63 -5.78
N ALA A 81 -3.02 5.70 -5.18
CA ALA A 81 -2.60 4.70 -4.21
C ALA A 81 -3.42 4.74 -2.90
N GLN A 82 -3.96 5.90 -2.51
CA GLN A 82 -4.90 6.00 -1.38
C GLN A 82 -6.22 5.31 -1.72
N GLN A 83 -6.74 5.53 -2.93
CA GLN A 83 -7.95 4.87 -3.38
C GLN A 83 -7.76 3.35 -3.41
N ARG A 84 -6.66 2.85 -4.00
CA ARG A 84 -6.38 1.41 -4.06
C ARG A 84 -6.20 0.78 -2.69
N MET A 85 -5.64 1.52 -1.74
CA MET A 85 -5.56 1.07 -0.35
C MET A 85 -6.96 0.79 0.21
N ALA A 86 -7.91 1.71 0.04
CA ALA A 86 -9.29 1.52 0.48
C ALA A 86 -10.01 0.41 -0.30
N ASP A 87 -9.79 0.30 -1.61
CA ASP A 87 -10.42 -0.73 -2.45
C ASP A 87 -10.01 -2.15 -2.01
N PHE A 88 -8.70 -2.38 -1.82
CA PHE A 88 -8.21 -3.67 -1.32
C PHE A 88 -8.64 -3.94 0.11
N ALA A 89 -8.71 -2.92 0.97
CA ALA A 89 -9.20 -3.08 2.35
C ALA A 89 -10.65 -3.55 2.39
N ARG A 90 -11.52 -3.05 1.51
CA ARG A 90 -12.89 -3.55 1.35
C ARG A 90 -12.90 -4.96 0.77
N ALA A 91 -12.13 -5.19 -0.30
CA ALA A 91 -12.12 -6.47 -1.01
C ALA A 91 -11.60 -7.63 -0.16
N THR A 92 -10.66 -7.39 0.77
CA THR A 92 -10.17 -8.43 1.69
C THR A 92 -11.02 -8.60 2.95
N GLY A 93 -11.96 -7.67 3.22
CA GLY A 93 -12.77 -7.69 4.44
C GLY A 93 -11.95 -7.71 5.73
N GLY A 94 -10.72 -7.18 5.72
CA GLY A 94 -9.79 -7.23 6.84
C GLY A 94 -9.13 -8.60 7.09
N GLY A 95 -9.41 -9.61 6.24
CA GLY A 95 -8.87 -10.96 6.39
C GLY A 95 -7.41 -11.14 5.96
N LEU A 96 -6.78 -10.09 5.43
CA LEU A 96 -5.40 -10.11 4.95
C LEU A 96 -4.68 -8.80 5.31
N PRO A 97 -3.51 -8.83 5.97
CA PRO A 97 -2.73 -7.63 6.25
C PRO A 97 -2.34 -6.87 4.98
N LEU A 98 -2.39 -5.54 5.06
CA LEU A 98 -2.12 -4.66 3.92
C LEU A 98 -0.97 -3.71 4.22
N ILE A 99 -0.12 -3.45 3.22
CA ILE A 99 1.05 -2.59 3.31
C ILE A 99 0.89 -1.43 2.33
N GLY A 100 0.74 -0.21 2.85
CA GLY A 100 0.48 1.00 2.07
C GLY A 100 1.76 1.65 1.50
N VAL A 101 1.77 1.92 0.20
CA VAL A 101 2.91 2.46 -0.55
C VAL A 101 2.43 3.46 -1.59
N GLY A 102 3.24 4.47 -1.89
CA GLY A 102 2.99 5.40 -2.99
C GLY A 102 2.53 6.78 -2.53
N GLY A 103 3.42 7.76 -2.71
CA GLY A 103 3.16 9.18 -2.45
C GLY A 103 3.12 9.60 -0.99
N ILE A 104 3.48 8.73 -0.03
CA ILE A 104 3.52 9.07 1.39
C ILE A 104 4.73 9.96 1.66
N ALA A 105 4.49 11.20 2.09
CA ALA A 105 5.53 12.20 2.38
C ALA A 105 5.35 12.92 3.72
N SER A 106 4.26 12.66 4.44
CA SER A 106 4.00 13.26 5.76
C SER A 106 3.40 12.27 6.76
N ALA A 107 3.26 12.70 8.02
CA ALA A 107 2.58 11.91 9.04
C ALA A 107 1.10 11.74 8.73
N GLU A 108 0.46 12.75 8.16
CA GLU A 108 -0.94 12.75 7.74
C GLU A 108 -1.15 11.77 6.59
N ASP A 109 -0.24 11.72 5.61
CA ASP A 109 -0.30 10.73 4.53
C ASP A 109 -0.18 9.30 5.08
N ALA A 110 0.79 9.08 5.99
CA ALA A 110 0.99 7.79 6.63
C ALA A 110 -0.25 7.37 7.42
N TYR A 111 -0.82 8.31 8.18
CA TYR A 111 -2.00 8.11 8.99
C TYR A 111 -3.22 7.80 8.13
N ALA A 112 -3.42 8.52 7.02
CA ALA A 112 -4.48 8.26 6.07
C ALA A 112 -4.40 6.85 5.46
N ARG A 113 -3.19 6.32 5.23
CA ARG A 113 -3.03 4.92 4.79
C ARG A 113 -3.38 3.91 5.86
N ILE A 114 -2.95 4.16 7.09
CA ILE A 114 -3.25 3.29 8.23
C ILE A 114 -4.76 3.22 8.45
N ARG A 115 -5.42 4.37 8.51
CA ARG A 115 -6.88 4.45 8.69
C ARG A 115 -7.66 3.79 7.55
N ALA A 116 -7.12 3.81 6.33
CA ALA A 116 -7.70 3.12 5.18
C ALA A 116 -7.46 1.59 5.18
N GLY A 117 -6.69 1.05 6.13
CA GLY A 117 -6.50 -0.40 6.30
C GLY A 117 -5.04 -0.87 6.27
N ALA A 118 -4.07 0.01 6.06
CA ALA A 118 -2.66 -0.39 6.06
C ALA A 118 -2.17 -0.73 7.47
N SER A 119 -1.64 -1.93 7.66
CA SER A 119 -0.94 -2.33 8.89
C SER A 119 0.49 -1.81 8.93
N LEU A 120 1.11 -1.63 7.76
CA LEU A 120 2.45 -1.09 7.58
C LEU A 120 2.49 -0.10 6.41
N ILE A 121 3.51 0.74 6.34
CA ILE A 121 3.75 1.62 5.19
C ILE A 121 5.18 1.51 4.65
N GLN A 122 5.39 1.83 3.38
CA GLN A 122 6.72 1.92 2.76
C GLN A 122 6.94 3.31 2.14
N LEU A 123 8.18 3.79 2.23
CA LEU A 123 8.62 5.07 1.69
C LEU A 123 9.66 4.84 0.59
N TYR A 124 9.58 5.62 -0.49
CA TYR A 124 10.63 5.68 -1.51
C TYR A 124 10.87 7.12 -1.93
N SER A 125 10.03 7.67 -2.83
CA SER A 125 10.31 8.95 -3.49
C SER A 125 10.48 10.08 -2.48
N ALA A 126 9.68 10.10 -1.42
CA ALA A 126 9.80 11.12 -0.38
C ALA A 126 11.17 11.09 0.32
N LEU A 127 11.82 9.94 0.51
CA LEU A 127 13.17 9.89 1.09
C LEU A 127 14.21 10.61 0.20
N VAL A 128 14.02 10.57 -1.12
CA VAL A 128 14.88 11.27 -2.08
C VAL A 128 14.74 12.78 -1.93
N TYR A 129 13.52 13.30 -1.76
CA TYR A 129 13.25 14.74 -1.70
C TYR A 129 13.40 15.33 -0.29
N GLU A 130 13.06 14.58 0.76
CA GLU A 130 12.93 15.05 2.14
C GLU A 130 14.10 14.64 3.06
N GLY A 131 14.96 13.74 2.57
CA GLY A 131 16.12 13.21 3.26
C GLY A 131 15.80 12.26 4.43
N PRO A 132 16.84 11.79 5.15
CA PRO A 132 16.71 10.76 6.18
C PRO A 132 15.88 11.20 7.40
N GLY A 133 15.73 12.52 7.62
CA GLY A 133 14.91 13.06 8.71
C GLY A 133 13.40 12.79 8.56
N LEU A 134 12.94 12.41 7.36
CA LEU A 134 11.53 12.16 7.06
C LEU A 134 10.91 11.13 8.01
N VAL A 135 11.57 9.98 8.22
CA VAL A 135 11.03 8.88 9.04
C VAL A 135 10.77 9.34 10.48
N ARG A 136 11.70 10.11 11.05
CA ARG A 136 11.53 10.67 12.40
C ARG A 136 10.36 11.67 12.47
N ARG A 137 10.18 12.51 11.44
CA ARG A 137 9.05 13.45 11.34
C ARG A 137 7.72 12.70 11.27
N ILE A 138 7.62 11.67 10.42
CA ILE A 138 6.43 10.81 10.28
C ILE A 138 6.09 10.15 11.61
N ASN A 139 7.05 9.49 12.27
CA ASN A 139 6.79 8.80 13.54
C ASN A 139 6.31 9.76 14.65
N ARG A 140 6.90 10.96 14.75
CA ARG A 140 6.47 11.97 15.73
C ARG A 140 5.06 12.47 15.45
N GLY A 141 4.76 12.75 14.18
CA GLY A 141 3.45 13.21 13.76
C GLY A 141 2.38 12.12 13.94
N LEU A 142 2.67 10.87 13.60
CA LEU A 142 1.77 9.73 13.84
C LEU A 142 1.40 9.60 15.32
N ALA A 143 2.37 9.69 16.23
CA ALA A 143 2.08 9.65 17.66
C ALA A 143 1.19 10.82 18.13
N ALA A 144 1.30 11.99 17.50
CA ALA A 144 0.43 13.14 17.79
C ALA A 144 -0.98 12.94 17.23
N LEU A 145 -1.10 12.47 15.98
CA LEU A 145 -2.37 12.19 15.31
C LEU A 145 -3.17 11.08 16.01
N LEU A 146 -2.50 10.00 16.44
CA LEU A 146 -3.13 8.93 17.21
C LEU A 146 -3.72 9.45 18.52
N ARG A 147 -2.95 10.25 19.29
CA ARG A 147 -3.44 10.87 20.54
C ARG A 147 -4.59 11.84 20.29
N ARG A 148 -4.51 12.65 19.22
CA ARG A 148 -5.57 13.59 18.83
C ARG A 148 -6.89 12.86 18.59
N ASP A 149 -6.85 11.69 17.95
CA ASP A 149 -8.03 10.91 17.59
C ASP A 149 -8.42 9.88 18.67
N GLY A 150 -7.76 9.89 19.84
CA GLY A 150 -8.11 9.06 20.99
C GLY A 150 -7.60 7.62 20.94
N PHE A 151 -6.68 7.29 20.02
CA PHE A 151 -6.10 5.95 19.92
C PHE A 151 -4.93 5.76 20.88
N THR A 152 -4.84 4.57 21.48
CA THR A 152 -3.76 4.20 22.42
C THR A 152 -2.61 3.47 21.73
N SER A 153 -2.92 2.76 20.65
CA SER A 153 -1.97 2.04 19.81
C SER A 153 -2.21 2.37 18.33
N ILE A 154 -1.17 2.21 17.51
CA ILE A 154 -1.30 2.31 16.05
C ILE A 154 -2.27 1.26 15.48
N THR A 155 -2.36 0.10 16.15
CA THR A 155 -3.28 -0.99 15.78
C THR A 155 -4.74 -0.57 15.85
N ASP A 156 -5.08 0.31 16.81
CA ASP A 156 -6.47 0.77 17.02
C ASP A 156 -6.94 1.67 15.88
N ALA A 157 -6.00 2.25 15.12
CA ALA A 157 -6.28 3.10 13.98
C ALA A 157 -6.29 2.36 12.64
N VAL A 158 -5.89 1.08 12.58
CA VAL A 158 -5.85 0.33 11.33
C VAL A 158 -7.27 0.10 10.83
N GLY A 159 -7.58 0.59 9.63
CA GLY A 159 -8.84 0.28 8.95
C GLY A 159 -10.09 0.95 9.53
N VAL A 160 -9.95 1.94 10.41
CA VAL A 160 -11.10 2.64 11.03
C VAL A 160 -11.99 3.39 10.03
N ASP A 161 -11.49 3.64 8.81
CA ASP A 161 -12.24 4.28 7.73
C ASP A 161 -12.83 3.26 6.73
N ILE A 162 -12.65 1.95 6.96
CA ILE A 162 -13.28 0.89 6.15
C ILE A 162 -14.78 0.90 6.47
N ARG A 163 -15.59 1.21 5.46
CA ARG A 163 -17.05 1.13 5.48
C ARG A 163 -17.51 0.15 4.43
#